data_AF-R7S9Y5-F1
#
_entry.id   AF-R7S9Y5-F1
#
_cell.length_a   1.000
_cell.length_b   1.000
_cell.length_c   1.000
_cell.angle_alpha   90.00
_cell.angle_beta   90.00
_cell.angle_gamma   90.00
#
_symmetry.space_group_name_H-M   'P 1'
#
loop_
_entity.id
_entity.type
_entity.pdbx_description
1 polymer ?
#
loop_
_entity_poly.entity_id
_entity_poly.type
_entity_poly.pdbx_seq_one_letter_code
_entity_poly.pdbx_strand_id
1 'polypeptide(L)'
;MCGHIYCLDCATFHFSQADPFCAVCRKPQTLENMIRLYTDTDDGFTRDDASAMGEDDQLSLSPVSVRSIERAGEDAAGAVKKAIAGRADMDEALVACNTFVNSVTPRERAHINEELLRDIAFQLTLVQRVLKDNEVQVTRLKEEVQTARAAETKARLRIDQQRRLLKRAEKEQVEAVKGLAAQQERYDILYQQCIVATEDATRTRVRAAKAVNEFEEMEQEMKEWRERAAKVTKKYYALKSELKQLKQAAQGQPHRSRARSDDLEVV
;
A
#
# COMPACT_ATOMS: atom_id res chain seq x y z
N MET A 1 -28.85 -33.25 -5.70
CA MET A 1 -28.37 -31.86 -5.82
C MET A 1 -28.60 -31.10 -4.51
N CYS A 2 -27.79 -30.08 -4.19
CA CYS A 2 -27.88 -29.35 -2.91
C CYS A 2 -28.62 -28.00 -2.98
N GLY A 3 -28.95 -27.49 -4.17
CA GLY A 3 -29.78 -26.28 -4.35
C GLY A 3 -29.12 -24.94 -4.01
N HIS A 4 -27.82 -24.90 -3.72
CA HIS A 4 -27.12 -23.64 -3.44
C HIS A 4 -26.77 -22.88 -4.73
N ILE A 5 -27.05 -21.59 -4.74
CA ILE A 5 -26.85 -20.68 -5.88
C ILE A 5 -25.48 -20.00 -5.76
N TYR A 6 -24.76 -19.89 -6.87
CA TYR A 6 -23.47 -19.19 -6.97
C TYR A 6 -23.55 -18.09 -8.01
N CYS A 7 -22.82 -16.99 -7.81
CA CYS A 7 -22.48 -16.11 -8.93
C CYS A 7 -21.48 -16.81 -9.86
N LEU A 8 -21.37 -16.33 -11.10
CA LEU A 8 -20.52 -16.92 -12.13
C LEU A 8 -19.04 -17.07 -11.69
N ASP A 9 -18.52 -16.06 -10.99
CA ASP A 9 -17.14 -16.06 -10.51
C ASP A 9 -16.91 -17.13 -9.41
N CYS A 10 -17.84 -17.23 -8.45
CA CYS A 10 -17.78 -18.24 -7.40
C CYS A 10 -17.96 -19.66 -7.95
N ALA A 11 -18.82 -19.83 -8.96
CA ALA A 11 -19.00 -21.10 -9.65
C ALA A 11 -17.69 -21.52 -10.35
N THR A 12 -17.07 -20.60 -11.09
CA THR A 12 -15.82 -20.88 -11.80
C THR A 12 -14.68 -21.22 -10.83
N PHE A 13 -14.57 -20.51 -9.70
CA PHE A 13 -13.52 -20.74 -8.72
C PHE A 13 -13.64 -22.07 -7.96
N HIS A 14 -14.86 -22.44 -7.54
CA HIS A 14 -15.05 -23.65 -6.73
C HIS A 14 -15.14 -24.94 -7.55
N PHE A 15 -15.57 -24.86 -8.81
CA PHE A 15 -15.80 -26.04 -9.65
C PHE A 15 -14.70 -26.27 -10.71
N SER A 16 -13.68 -25.43 -10.77
CA SER A 16 -12.46 -25.66 -11.59
C SER A 16 -11.38 -26.50 -10.90
N GLN A 17 -11.62 -26.88 -9.64
CA GLN A 17 -10.69 -27.70 -8.86
C GLN A 17 -10.84 -29.18 -9.20
N ALA A 18 -9.79 -29.97 -8.97
CA ALA A 18 -9.78 -31.41 -9.28
C ALA A 18 -10.90 -32.19 -8.58
N ASP A 19 -11.27 -31.77 -7.36
CA ASP A 19 -12.37 -32.34 -6.56
C ASP A 19 -13.42 -31.27 -6.25
N PRO A 20 -14.38 -31.02 -7.14
CA PRO A 20 -15.36 -29.97 -6.95
C PRO A 20 -16.38 -30.33 -5.86
N PHE A 21 -16.58 -29.41 -4.91
CA PHE A 21 -17.55 -29.55 -3.83
C PHE A 21 -18.35 -28.26 -3.62
N CYS A 22 -19.57 -28.39 -3.11
CA CYS A 22 -20.37 -27.23 -2.74
C CYS A 22 -19.72 -26.47 -1.58
N ALA A 23 -19.45 -25.17 -1.73
CA ALA A 23 -18.82 -24.36 -0.69
C ALA A 23 -19.66 -24.28 0.60
N VAL A 24 -20.98 -24.43 0.48
CA VAL A 24 -21.94 -24.35 1.60
C VAL A 24 -22.07 -25.69 2.33
N CYS A 25 -22.49 -26.75 1.64
CA CYS A 25 -22.78 -28.04 2.27
C CYS A 25 -21.66 -29.08 2.14
N ARG A 26 -20.55 -28.72 1.48
CA ARG A 26 -19.34 -29.56 1.29
C ARG A 26 -19.60 -30.92 0.64
N LYS A 27 -20.76 -31.11 0.01
CA LYS A 27 -21.06 -32.32 -0.75
C LYS A 27 -20.32 -32.27 -2.09
N PRO A 28 -19.70 -33.37 -2.54
CA PRO A 28 -19.09 -33.46 -3.88
C PRO A 28 -20.15 -33.18 -4.94
N GLN A 29 -19.86 -32.30 -5.89
CA GLN A 29 -20.77 -31.93 -6.97
C GLN A 29 -19.94 -31.64 -8.23
N THR A 30 -20.28 -32.25 -9.36
CA THR A 30 -19.65 -31.95 -10.65
C THR A 30 -20.28 -30.70 -11.27
N LEU A 31 -19.55 -30.02 -12.18
CA LEU A 31 -20.03 -28.83 -12.90
C LEU A 31 -21.35 -29.10 -13.65
N GLU A 32 -21.52 -30.33 -14.16
CA GLU A 32 -22.74 -30.79 -14.85
C GLU A 32 -23.97 -30.87 -13.93
N ASN A 33 -23.76 -31.04 -12.62
CA ASN A 33 -24.84 -31.11 -11.63
C ASN A 33 -25.26 -29.74 -11.08
N MET A 34 -24.60 -28.66 -11.51
CA MET A 34 -24.98 -27.31 -11.15
C MET A 34 -26.13 -26.86 -12.05
N ILE A 35 -27.25 -26.49 -11.45
CA ILE A 35 -28.37 -25.86 -12.15
C ILE A 35 -27.84 -24.54 -12.71
N ARG A 36 -27.60 -24.51 -14.03
CA ARG A 36 -27.36 -23.27 -14.76
C ARG A 36 -28.64 -22.46 -14.71
N LEU A 37 -28.68 -21.46 -13.82
CA LEU A 37 -29.67 -20.39 -13.90
C LEU A 37 -29.25 -19.46 -15.05
N TYR A 38 -29.29 -19.96 -16.28
CA TYR A 38 -29.54 -19.07 -17.40
C TYR A 38 -31.02 -18.71 -17.28
N THR A 39 -31.33 -17.44 -17.05
CA THR A 39 -32.61 -16.93 -17.51
C THR A 39 -32.57 -17.08 -19.02
N ASP A 40 -33.19 -18.14 -19.54
CA ASP A 40 -33.47 -18.28 -20.96
C ASP A 40 -34.36 -17.09 -21.36
N THR A 41 -33.73 -15.97 -21.70
CA THR A 41 -34.30 -14.99 -22.62
C THR A 41 -33.77 -15.33 -24.02
N ASP A 42 -33.98 -16.57 -24.44
CA ASP A 42 -33.99 -16.93 -25.84
C ASP A 42 -35.46 -16.83 -26.29
N ASP A 43 -35.81 -15.65 -26.81
CA ASP A 43 -37.02 -15.40 -27.60
C ASP A 43 -36.94 -16.18 -28.92
N GLY A 44 -37.09 -17.49 -28.82
CA GLY A 44 -36.87 -18.43 -29.91
C GLY A 44 -37.86 -19.59 -29.94
N PHE A 45 -39.13 -19.35 -29.60
CA PHE A 45 -40.18 -20.33 -29.90
C PHE A 45 -40.58 -20.24 -31.38
N THR A 46 -39.92 -21.11 -32.13
CA THR A 46 -40.40 -21.73 -33.37
C THR A 46 -41.89 -22.07 -33.28
N ARG A 47 -42.63 -21.55 -34.25
CA ARG A 47 -43.93 -22.06 -34.69
C ARG A 47 -43.75 -23.54 -35.01
N ASP A 48 -44.57 -24.40 -34.43
CA ASP A 48 -45.06 -25.60 -35.10
C ASP A 48 -46.39 -26.04 -34.50
N ASP A 49 -47.41 -25.86 -35.34
CA ASP A 49 -48.50 -26.78 -35.62
C ASP A 49 -48.97 -27.76 -34.54
N ALA A 50 -50.14 -27.46 -33.97
CA ALA A 50 -51.10 -28.47 -33.58
C ALA A 50 -52.50 -28.01 -34.01
N SER A 51 -52.88 -28.48 -35.20
CA SER A 51 -54.26 -28.57 -35.66
C SER A 51 -55.13 -29.22 -34.57
N ALA A 52 -56.11 -28.48 -34.06
CA ALA A 52 -57.29 -29.01 -33.42
C ALA A 52 -58.50 -28.28 -33.98
N MET A 53 -59.18 -28.97 -34.90
CA MET A 53 -60.53 -28.63 -35.31
C MET A 53 -61.48 -28.75 -34.12
N GLY A 54 -62.34 -27.74 -33.98
CA GLY A 54 -63.46 -27.66 -33.04
C GLY A 54 -64.08 -26.28 -33.22
N GLU A 55 -64.96 -26.15 -34.20
CA GLU A 55 -66.42 -26.09 -33.99
C GLU A 55 -66.87 -24.73 -33.46
N ASP A 56 -67.48 -23.96 -34.38
CA ASP A 56 -68.58 -23.03 -34.14
C ASP A 56 -68.55 -22.21 -32.85
N ASP A 57 -67.71 -21.18 -32.81
CA ASP A 57 -68.01 -20.01 -31.97
C ASP A 57 -68.95 -19.09 -32.75
N GLN A 58 -70.23 -19.39 -32.59
CA GLN A 58 -71.33 -18.49 -32.91
C GLN A 58 -70.98 -17.10 -32.39
N LEU A 59 -70.83 -16.15 -33.32
CA LEU A 59 -70.93 -14.73 -33.03
C LEU A 59 -72.32 -14.49 -32.41
N SER A 60 -72.39 -14.63 -31.09
CA SER A 60 -73.50 -14.23 -30.26
C SER A 60 -73.65 -12.73 -30.43
N LEU A 61 -74.47 -12.35 -31.41
CA LEU A 61 -75.06 -11.03 -31.60
C LEU A 61 -76.08 -10.75 -30.48
N SER A 62 -75.80 -11.19 -29.26
CA SER A 62 -76.48 -10.68 -28.09
C SER A 62 -76.12 -9.20 -28.00
N PRO A 63 -77.09 -8.28 -27.97
CA PRO A 63 -76.80 -6.87 -27.81
C PRO A 63 -75.94 -6.74 -26.55
N VAL A 64 -74.70 -6.28 -26.73
CA VAL A 64 -73.85 -5.87 -25.62
C VAL A 64 -74.67 -4.85 -24.87
N SER A 65 -75.13 -5.24 -23.69
CA SER A 65 -76.00 -4.40 -22.88
C SER A 65 -75.23 -3.10 -22.62
N VAL A 66 -75.86 -1.95 -22.86
CA VAL A 66 -75.27 -0.61 -22.60
C VAL A 66 -74.60 -0.55 -21.21
N ARG A 67 -75.14 -1.27 -20.22
CA ARG A 67 -74.57 -1.40 -18.86
C ARG A 67 -73.20 -2.09 -18.78
N SER A 68 -72.85 -3.01 -19.68
CA SER A 68 -71.53 -3.66 -19.69
C SER A 68 -70.46 -2.74 -20.28
N ILE A 69 -70.85 -1.86 -21.21
CA ILE A 69 -69.97 -0.83 -21.78
C ILE A 69 -69.64 0.23 -20.73
N GLU A 70 -70.65 0.71 -19.99
CA GLU A 70 -70.44 1.67 -18.89
C GLU A 70 -69.50 1.10 -17.82
N ARG A 71 -69.70 -0.15 -17.40
CA ARG A 71 -68.83 -0.82 -16.43
C ARG A 71 -67.40 -0.99 -16.94
N ALA A 72 -67.21 -1.36 -18.21
CA ALA A 72 -65.89 -1.45 -18.81
C ALA A 72 -65.18 -0.08 -18.84
N GLY A 73 -65.92 1.00 -19.08
CA GLY A 73 -65.37 2.36 -19.01
C GLY A 73 -65.03 2.80 -17.58
N GLU A 74 -65.85 2.44 -16.58
CA GLU A 74 -65.55 2.67 -15.16
C GLU A 74 -64.31 1.90 -14.71
N ASP A 75 -64.18 0.64 -15.12
CA ASP A 75 -63.02 -0.21 -14.83
C ASP A 75 -61.74 0.36 -15.49
N ALA A 76 -61.83 0.82 -16.74
CA ALA A 76 -60.73 1.50 -17.43
C ALA A 76 -60.32 2.81 -16.74
N ALA A 77 -61.28 3.68 -16.40
CA ALA A 77 -61.01 4.91 -15.66
C ALA A 77 -60.42 4.63 -14.26
N GLY A 78 -60.92 3.58 -13.59
CA GLY A 78 -60.41 3.10 -12.30
C GLY A 78 -58.98 2.57 -12.39
N ALA A 79 -58.66 1.83 -13.46
CA ALA A 79 -57.30 1.34 -13.72
C ALA A 79 -56.32 2.51 -13.90
N VAL A 80 -56.69 3.53 -14.69
CA VAL A 80 -55.86 4.73 -14.87
C VAL A 80 -55.66 5.50 -13.57
N LYS A 81 -56.73 5.68 -12.77
CA LYS A 81 -56.61 6.31 -11.43
C LYS A 81 -55.66 5.54 -10.51
N LYS A 82 -55.71 4.20 -10.54
CA LYS A 82 -54.78 3.35 -9.77
C LYS A 82 -53.34 3.48 -10.28
N ALA A 83 -53.14 3.51 -11.60
CA ALA A 83 -51.82 3.67 -12.22
C ALA A 83 -51.18 5.04 -11.93
N ILE A 84 -51.94 6.13 -12.05
CA ILE A 84 -51.47 7.48 -11.68
C ILE A 84 -51.06 7.55 -10.20
N ALA A 85 -51.77 6.83 -9.33
CA ALA A 85 -51.43 6.74 -7.91
C ALA A 85 -50.26 5.78 -7.60
N GLY A 86 -49.62 5.17 -8.62
CA GLY A 86 -48.54 4.20 -8.46
C GLY A 86 -48.99 2.85 -7.87
N ARG A 87 -50.28 2.53 -7.94
CA ARG A 87 -50.87 1.30 -7.39
C ARG A 87 -51.15 0.22 -8.44
N ALA A 88 -50.93 0.52 -9.71
CA ALA A 88 -51.06 -0.40 -10.84
C ALA A 88 -50.04 -0.02 -11.92
N ASP A 89 -49.79 -0.93 -12.86
CA ASP A 89 -48.97 -0.65 -14.03
C ASP A 89 -49.70 0.32 -14.99
N MET A 90 -48.98 1.29 -15.54
CA MET A 90 -49.53 2.26 -16.49
C MET A 90 -49.84 1.59 -17.83
N ASP A 91 -49.05 0.59 -18.25
CA ASP A 91 -49.27 -0.12 -19.51
C ASP A 91 -50.55 -0.95 -19.46
N GLU A 92 -50.81 -1.64 -18.34
CA GLU A 92 -52.06 -2.36 -18.11
C GLU A 92 -53.28 -1.43 -18.11
N ALA A 93 -53.16 -0.25 -17.50
CA ALA A 93 -54.23 0.76 -17.49
C ALA A 93 -54.51 1.33 -18.89
N LEU A 94 -53.47 1.57 -19.70
CA LEU A 94 -53.61 2.00 -21.09
C LEU A 94 -54.24 0.91 -21.97
N VAL A 95 -53.87 -0.36 -21.76
CA VAL A 95 -54.50 -1.51 -22.44
C VAL A 95 -55.98 -1.62 -22.07
N ALA A 96 -56.36 -1.40 -20.81
CA ALA A 96 -57.76 -1.39 -20.39
C ALA A 96 -58.54 -0.26 -21.08
N CYS A 97 -57.98 0.95 -21.15
CA CYS A 97 -58.58 2.07 -21.90
C CYS A 97 -58.70 1.78 -23.40
N ASN A 98 -57.66 1.22 -24.03
CA ASN A 98 -57.67 0.90 -25.45
C ASN A 98 -58.71 -0.19 -25.77
N THR A 99 -58.80 -1.22 -24.93
CA THR A 99 -59.82 -2.27 -25.02
C THR A 99 -61.23 -1.69 -24.93
N PHE A 100 -61.47 -0.78 -23.97
CA PHE A 100 -62.75 -0.07 -23.88
C PHE A 100 -63.06 0.72 -25.16
N VAL A 101 -62.14 1.57 -25.63
CA VAL A 101 -62.34 2.38 -26.84
C VAL A 101 -62.63 1.53 -28.08
N ASN A 102 -61.95 0.40 -28.24
CA ASN A 102 -62.15 -0.51 -29.37
C ASN A 102 -63.43 -1.35 -29.26
N SER A 103 -63.93 -1.57 -28.03
CA SER A 103 -65.19 -2.30 -27.79
C SER A 103 -66.44 -1.47 -28.07
N VAL A 104 -66.34 -0.14 -28.14
CA VAL A 104 -67.46 0.77 -28.39
C VAL A 104 -67.78 0.84 -29.89
N THR A 105 -68.95 0.32 -30.29
CA THR A 105 -69.41 0.42 -31.67
C THR A 105 -70.03 1.80 -31.98
N PRO A 106 -70.10 2.23 -33.26
CA PRO A 106 -70.73 3.50 -33.64
C PRO A 106 -72.19 3.63 -33.21
N ARG A 107 -72.92 2.51 -33.09
CA ARG A 107 -74.32 2.48 -32.63
C ARG A 107 -74.44 2.76 -31.14
N GLU A 108 -73.47 2.32 -30.34
CA GLU A 108 -73.48 2.46 -28.88
C GLU A 108 -72.99 3.83 -28.42
N ARG A 109 -72.22 4.55 -29.25
CA ARG A 109 -71.69 5.90 -28.91
C ARG A 109 -72.76 6.88 -28.43
N ALA A 110 -73.95 6.87 -29.02
CA ALA A 110 -75.04 7.77 -28.66
C ALA A 110 -75.65 7.47 -27.27
N HIS A 111 -75.33 6.31 -26.70
CA HIS A 111 -75.86 5.83 -25.43
C HIS A 111 -74.81 5.82 -24.30
N ILE A 112 -73.56 6.16 -24.59
CA ILE A 112 -72.52 6.26 -23.57
C ILE A 112 -72.71 7.54 -22.79
N ASN A 113 -72.64 7.43 -21.47
CA ASN A 113 -72.64 8.58 -20.58
C ASN A 113 -71.48 9.54 -20.92
N GLU A 114 -71.82 10.77 -21.33
CA GLU A 114 -70.83 11.81 -21.64
C GLU A 114 -69.92 12.14 -20.45
N GLU A 115 -70.40 11.98 -19.22
CA GLU A 115 -69.60 12.21 -18.01
C GLU A 115 -68.46 11.20 -17.90
N LEU A 116 -68.71 9.93 -18.25
CA LEU A 116 -67.70 8.87 -18.25
C LEU A 116 -66.63 9.13 -19.32
N LEU A 117 -67.05 9.55 -20.52
CA LEU A 117 -66.12 9.95 -21.59
C LEU A 117 -65.28 11.17 -21.17
N ARG A 118 -65.88 12.15 -20.47
CA ARG A 118 -65.15 13.29 -19.90
C ARG A 118 -64.14 12.86 -18.83
N ASP A 119 -64.51 11.95 -17.92
CA ASP A 119 -63.56 11.44 -16.91
C ASP A 119 -62.41 10.67 -17.58
N ILE A 120 -62.68 9.76 -18.52
CA ILE A 120 -61.62 9.04 -19.26
C ILE A 120 -60.70 10.02 -20.00
N ALA A 121 -61.25 11.01 -20.71
CA ALA A 121 -60.45 12.02 -21.39
C ALA A 121 -59.58 12.83 -20.41
N PHE A 122 -60.13 13.19 -19.25
CA PHE A 122 -59.40 13.86 -18.19
C PHE A 122 -58.28 12.97 -17.62
N GLN A 123 -58.56 11.70 -17.32
CA GLN A 123 -57.56 10.74 -16.84
C GLN A 123 -56.44 10.52 -17.86
N LEU A 124 -56.75 10.38 -19.15
CA LEU A 124 -55.75 10.26 -20.22
C LEU A 124 -54.89 11.53 -20.34
N THR A 125 -55.48 12.71 -20.16
CA THR A 125 -54.74 13.98 -20.12
C THR A 125 -53.77 14.02 -18.92
N LEU A 126 -54.19 13.51 -17.76
CA LEU A 126 -53.30 13.37 -16.60
C LEU A 126 -52.16 12.39 -16.86
N VAL A 127 -52.44 11.23 -17.45
CA VAL A 127 -51.40 10.25 -17.84
C VAL A 127 -50.39 10.90 -18.80
N GLN A 128 -50.86 11.63 -19.82
CA GLN A 128 -49.98 12.31 -20.75
C GLN A 128 -49.06 13.32 -20.05
N ARG A 129 -49.56 14.03 -19.02
CA ARG A 129 -48.74 14.92 -18.20
C ARG A 129 -47.71 14.14 -17.39
N VAL A 130 -48.12 13.08 -16.70
CA VAL A 130 -47.22 12.23 -15.91
C VAL A 130 -46.12 11.62 -16.78
N LEU A 131 -46.45 11.15 -17.98
CA LEU A 131 -45.45 10.62 -18.93
C LEU A 131 -44.44 11.68 -19.36
N LYS A 132 -44.87 12.91 -19.64
CA LYS A 132 -43.97 14.04 -19.95
C LYS A 132 -43.07 14.40 -18.77
N ASP A 133 -43.63 14.43 -17.56
CA ASP A 133 -42.86 14.72 -16.34
C ASP A 133 -41.81 13.62 -16.08
N ASN A 134 -42.20 12.35 -16.28
CA ASN A 134 -41.30 11.20 -16.19
C ASN A 134 -40.19 11.26 -17.26
N GLU A 135 -40.50 11.68 -18.48
CA GLU A 135 -39.50 11.86 -19.53
C GLU A 135 -38.44 12.89 -19.13
N VAL A 136 -38.87 14.03 -18.58
CA VAL A 136 -37.97 15.07 -18.04
C VAL A 136 -37.17 14.55 -16.85
N GLN A 137 -37.77 13.74 -15.98
CA GLN A 137 -37.06 13.14 -14.86
C GLN A 137 -35.99 12.14 -15.34
N VAL A 138 -36.31 11.32 -16.35
CA VAL A 138 -35.37 10.35 -16.92
C VAL A 138 -34.21 11.06 -17.62
N THR A 139 -34.44 12.15 -18.35
CA THR A 139 -33.35 12.92 -18.97
C THR A 139 -32.43 13.53 -17.91
N ARG A 140 -33.00 14.12 -16.85
CA ARG A 140 -32.22 14.62 -15.71
C ARG A 140 -31.39 13.52 -15.03
N LEU A 141 -31.98 12.35 -14.76
CA LEU A 141 -31.26 11.23 -14.16
C LEU A 141 -30.12 10.73 -15.07
N LYS A 142 -30.31 10.75 -16.39
CA LYS A 142 -29.24 10.40 -17.34
C LYS A 142 -28.07 11.39 -17.25
N GLU A 143 -28.34 12.68 -17.13
CA GLU A 143 -27.29 13.71 -16.94
C GLU A 143 -26.57 13.53 -15.59
N GLU A 144 -27.30 13.26 -14.51
CA GLU A 144 -26.72 12.97 -13.19
C GLU A 144 -25.82 11.72 -13.22
N VAL A 145 -26.24 10.66 -13.92
CA VAL A 145 -25.41 9.45 -14.10
C VAL A 145 -24.16 9.74 -14.94
N GLN A 146 -24.27 10.53 -16.01
CA GLN A 146 -23.12 10.91 -16.84
C GLN A 146 -22.10 11.74 -16.05
N THR A 147 -22.57 12.72 -15.28
CA THR A 147 -21.70 13.55 -14.42
C THR A 147 -21.05 12.72 -13.32
N ALA A 148 -21.78 11.78 -12.70
CA ALA A 148 -21.23 10.84 -11.72
C ALA A 148 -20.14 9.95 -12.33
N ARG A 149 -20.34 9.41 -13.54
CA ARG A 149 -19.32 8.60 -14.25
C ARG A 149 -18.07 9.43 -14.58
N ALA A 150 -18.23 10.68 -14.99
CA ALA A 150 -17.11 11.59 -15.23
C ALA A 150 -16.34 11.90 -13.93
N ALA A 151 -17.04 12.08 -12.80
CA ALA A 151 -16.41 12.27 -11.51
C ALA A 151 -15.67 11.01 -11.03
N GLU A 152 -16.25 9.83 -11.22
CA GLU A 152 -15.63 8.54 -10.87
C GLU A 152 -14.33 8.30 -11.66
N THR A 153 -14.36 8.51 -12.97
CA THR A 153 -13.15 8.35 -13.82
C THR A 153 -12.04 9.32 -13.40
N LYS A 154 -12.37 10.57 -13.08
CA LYS A 154 -11.43 11.55 -12.53
C LYS A 154 -10.86 11.11 -11.18
N ALA A 155 -11.69 10.56 -10.29
CA ALA A 155 -11.24 10.04 -9.00
C ALA A 155 -10.29 8.84 -9.17
N ARG A 156 -10.61 7.90 -10.07
CA ARG A 156 -9.75 6.75 -10.40
C ARG A 156 -8.37 7.20 -10.90
N LEU A 157 -8.32 8.19 -11.80
CA LEU A 157 -7.04 8.74 -12.28
C LEU A 157 -6.21 9.37 -11.15
N ARG A 158 -6.85 10.06 -10.20
CA ARG A 158 -6.16 10.63 -9.03
C ARG A 158 -5.61 9.53 -8.12
N ILE A 159 -6.37 8.47 -7.87
CA ILE A 159 -5.92 7.31 -7.09
C ILE A 159 -4.70 6.66 -7.75
N ASP A 160 -4.74 6.45 -9.06
CA ASP A 160 -3.61 5.87 -9.80
C ASP A 160 -2.38 6.76 -9.79
N GLN A 161 -2.56 8.09 -9.89
CA GLN A 161 -1.47 9.04 -9.73
C GLN A 161 -0.84 8.95 -8.33
N GLN A 162 -1.67 8.94 -7.27
CA GLN A 162 -1.19 8.80 -5.89
C GLN A 162 -0.45 7.47 -5.66
N ARG A 163 -0.96 6.36 -6.21
CA ARG A 163 -0.28 5.05 -6.15
C ARG A 163 1.10 5.08 -6.79
N ARG A 164 1.27 5.78 -7.92
CA ARG A 164 2.59 5.94 -8.55
C ARG A 164 3.55 6.78 -7.71
N LEU A 165 3.04 7.83 -7.06
CA LEU A 165 3.86 8.66 -6.16
C LEU A 165 4.29 7.87 -4.93
N LEU A 166 3.38 7.11 -4.31
CA LEU A 166 3.70 6.23 -3.17
C LEU A 166 4.81 5.23 -3.53
N LYS A 167 4.70 4.55 -4.68
CA LYS A 167 5.74 3.61 -5.14
C LYS A 167 7.11 4.26 -5.34
N ARG A 168 7.16 5.54 -5.77
CA ARG A 168 8.42 6.27 -5.90
C ARG A 168 9.01 6.61 -4.53
N ALA A 169 8.17 7.10 -3.61
CA ALA A 169 8.58 7.40 -2.25
C ALA A 169 9.07 6.16 -1.50
N GLU A 170 8.40 5.01 -1.67
CA GLU A 170 8.85 3.72 -1.12
C GLU A 170 10.23 3.31 -1.66
N LYS A 171 10.47 3.51 -2.96
CA LYS A 171 11.77 3.22 -3.57
C LYS A 171 12.87 4.14 -3.00
N GLU A 172 12.60 5.43 -2.90
CA GLU A 172 13.52 6.42 -2.30
C GLU A 172 13.81 6.08 -0.83
N GLN A 173 12.80 5.66 -0.07
CA GLN A 173 12.97 5.20 1.31
C GLN A 173 13.88 3.98 1.39
N VAL A 174 13.67 2.97 0.53
CA VAL A 174 14.52 1.77 0.48
C VAL A 174 15.96 2.13 0.14
N GLU A 175 16.18 3.04 -0.80
CA GLU A 175 17.52 3.53 -1.16
C GLU A 175 18.18 4.29 0.00
N ALA A 176 17.43 5.14 0.70
CA ALA A 176 17.92 5.86 1.89
C ALA A 176 18.29 4.91 3.03
N VAL A 177 17.47 3.88 3.30
CA VAL A 177 17.75 2.85 4.32
C VAL A 177 19.02 2.07 3.97
N LYS A 178 19.19 1.69 2.69
CA LYS A 178 20.44 1.04 2.23
C LYS A 178 21.65 1.96 2.40
N GLY A 179 21.50 3.25 2.08
CA GLY A 179 22.54 4.25 2.28
C GLY A 179 22.94 4.40 3.75
N LEU A 180 21.95 4.44 4.65
CA LEU A 180 22.18 4.51 6.09
C LEU A 180 22.89 3.27 6.62
N ALA A 181 22.48 2.07 6.18
CA ALA A 181 23.15 0.82 6.57
C ALA A 181 24.62 0.79 6.13
N ALA A 182 24.92 1.22 4.91
CA ALA A 182 26.30 1.32 4.42
C ALA A 182 27.13 2.37 5.18
N GLN A 183 26.52 3.48 5.63
CA GLN A 183 27.19 4.45 6.48
C GLN A 183 27.48 3.90 7.88
N GLN A 184 26.53 3.14 8.45
CA GLN A 184 26.71 2.49 9.74
C GLN A 184 27.88 1.49 9.70
N GLU A 185 27.95 0.65 8.66
CA GLU A 185 29.06 -0.29 8.47
C GLU A 185 30.42 0.42 8.41
N ARG A 186 30.50 1.55 7.68
CA ARG A 186 31.72 2.37 7.63
C ARG A 186 32.08 2.95 8.99
N TYR A 187 31.09 3.42 9.74
CA TYR A 187 31.30 3.94 11.09
C TYR A 187 31.85 2.84 12.02
N ASP A 188 31.29 1.64 11.95
CA ASP A 188 31.71 0.51 12.77
C ASP A 188 33.18 0.10 12.47
N ILE A 189 33.57 0.09 11.18
CA ILE A 189 34.96 -0.15 10.77
C ILE A 189 35.89 0.93 11.33
N LEU A 190 35.53 2.21 11.18
CA LEU A 190 36.33 3.32 11.69
C LEU A 190 36.46 3.26 13.22
N TYR A 191 35.38 2.93 13.92
CA TYR A 191 35.37 2.76 15.36
C TYR A 191 36.33 1.65 15.81
N GLN A 192 36.31 0.49 15.14
CA GLN A 192 37.26 -0.60 15.40
C GLN A 192 38.71 -0.17 15.15
N GLN A 193 38.97 0.57 14.06
CA GLN A 193 40.31 1.10 13.78
C GLN A 193 40.80 2.07 14.87
N CYS A 194 39.91 2.92 15.40
CA CYS A 194 40.23 3.81 16.52
C CYS A 194 40.59 3.04 17.79
N ILE A 195 39.89 1.93 18.09
CA ILE A 195 40.22 1.06 19.24
C ILE A 195 41.63 0.50 19.08
N VAL A 196 41.92 -0.14 17.94
CA VAL A 196 43.24 -0.76 17.68
C VAL A 196 44.35 0.29 17.74
N ALA A 197 44.15 1.45 17.09
CA ALA A 197 45.13 2.53 17.12
C ALA A 197 45.38 3.06 18.54
N THR A 198 44.33 3.13 19.38
CA THR A 198 44.46 3.54 20.78
C THR A 198 45.26 2.52 21.58
N GLU A 199 45.00 1.22 21.40
CA GLU A 199 45.76 0.15 22.03
C GLU A 199 47.24 0.20 21.62
N ASP A 200 47.54 0.34 20.33
CA ASP A 200 48.92 0.47 19.85
C ASP A 200 49.62 1.72 20.39
N ALA A 201 48.91 2.84 20.48
CA ALA A 201 49.42 4.06 21.11
C ALA A 201 49.71 3.85 22.61
N THR A 202 48.93 3.05 23.32
CA THR A 202 49.24 2.71 24.73
C THR A 202 50.45 1.79 24.84
N ARG A 203 50.56 0.76 23.99
CA ARG A 203 51.71 -0.15 23.96
C ARG A 203 53.01 0.58 23.67
N THR A 204 53.00 1.49 22.69
CA THR A 204 54.16 2.32 22.34
C THR A 204 54.55 3.26 23.48
N ARG A 205 53.59 3.89 24.18
CA ARG A 205 53.86 4.68 25.39
C ARG A 205 54.53 3.85 26.49
N VAL A 206 54.04 2.64 26.77
CA VAL A 206 54.64 1.75 27.77
C VAL A 206 56.07 1.36 27.38
N ARG A 207 56.32 1.02 26.11
CA ARG A 207 57.68 0.72 25.61
C ARG A 207 58.61 1.92 25.71
N ALA A 208 58.13 3.11 25.36
CA ALA A 208 58.90 4.34 25.47
C ALA A 208 59.25 4.64 26.93
N ALA A 209 58.29 4.49 27.87
CA ALA A 209 58.54 4.66 29.30
C ALA A 209 59.59 3.66 29.84
N LYS A 210 59.52 2.39 29.40
CA LYS A 210 60.53 1.38 29.76
C LYS A 210 61.93 1.76 29.23
N ALA A 211 62.02 2.21 27.99
CA ALA A 211 63.29 2.65 27.40
C ALA A 211 63.86 3.86 28.14
N VAL A 212 63.02 4.85 28.50
CA VAL A 212 63.43 6.00 29.31
C VAL A 212 64.00 5.55 30.66
N ASN A 213 63.32 4.63 31.36
CA ASN A 213 63.82 4.08 32.62
C ASN A 213 65.17 3.35 32.46
N GLU A 214 65.33 2.53 31.41
CA GLU A 214 66.62 1.87 31.11
C GLU A 214 67.75 2.88 30.81
N PHE A 215 67.45 3.99 30.13
CA PHE A 215 68.41 5.07 29.92
C PHE A 215 68.80 5.77 31.23
N GLU A 216 67.85 6.02 32.13
CA GLU A 216 68.11 6.61 33.45
C GLU A 216 68.98 5.69 34.32
N GLU A 217 68.70 4.38 34.32
CA GLU A 217 69.52 3.36 35.00
C GLU A 217 70.95 3.32 34.45
N MET A 218 71.12 3.28 33.12
CA MET A 218 72.45 3.33 32.50
C MET A 218 73.20 4.64 32.79
N GLU A 219 72.50 5.77 32.86
CA GLU A 219 73.11 7.06 33.21
C GLU A 219 73.61 7.05 34.67
N GLN A 220 72.83 6.45 35.58
CA GLN A 220 73.23 6.26 36.98
C GLN A 220 74.45 5.34 37.09
N GLU A 221 74.45 4.19 36.41
CA GLU A 221 75.62 3.30 36.38
C GLU A 221 76.86 4.00 35.83
N MET A 222 76.72 4.76 34.74
CA MET A 222 77.81 5.56 34.18
C MET A 222 78.36 6.57 35.18
N LYS A 223 77.50 7.23 35.97
CA LYS A 223 77.93 8.13 37.06
C LYS A 223 78.73 7.37 38.11
N GLU A 224 78.25 6.21 38.55
CA GLU A 224 78.98 5.36 39.51
C GLU A 224 80.34 4.90 38.97
N TRP A 225 80.42 4.47 37.71
CA TRP A 225 81.67 4.08 37.07
C TRP A 225 82.66 5.23 36.99
N ARG A 226 82.20 6.44 36.65
CA ARG A 226 83.03 7.66 36.64
C ARG A 226 83.57 7.97 38.03
N GLU A 227 82.74 7.86 39.07
CA GLU A 227 83.18 8.06 40.45
C GLU A 227 84.21 7.02 40.91
N ARG A 228 83.99 5.73 40.59
CA ARG A 228 84.94 4.66 40.88
C ARG A 228 86.26 4.88 40.16
N ALA A 229 86.22 5.21 38.87
CA ALA A 229 87.40 5.54 38.08
C ALA A 229 88.17 6.74 38.66
N ALA A 230 87.46 7.80 39.07
CA ALA A 230 88.06 8.95 39.74
C ALA A 230 88.74 8.57 41.07
N LYS A 231 88.11 7.72 41.89
CA LYS A 231 88.68 7.21 43.14
C LYS A 231 89.94 6.39 42.90
N VAL A 232 89.93 5.47 41.93
CA VAL A 232 91.11 4.67 41.55
C VAL A 232 92.23 5.57 41.02
N THR A 233 91.89 6.54 40.17
CA THR A 233 92.85 7.52 39.63
C THR A 233 93.53 8.30 40.76
N LYS A 234 92.76 8.80 41.74
CA LYS A 234 93.29 9.45 42.95
C LYS A 234 94.25 8.53 43.73
N LYS A 235 93.86 7.27 43.98
CA LYS A 235 94.71 6.28 44.66
C LYS A 235 96.02 6.02 43.90
N TYR A 236 95.96 5.86 42.59
CA TYR A 236 97.14 5.67 41.74
C TYR A 236 98.10 6.85 41.85
N TYR A 237 97.59 8.09 41.76
CA TYR A 237 98.43 9.28 41.90
C TYR A 237 99.03 9.42 43.31
N ALA A 238 98.30 9.07 44.36
CA ALA A 238 98.81 9.02 45.74
C ALA A 238 99.97 8.01 45.86
N LEU A 239 99.76 6.74 45.47
CA LEU A 239 100.80 5.71 45.47
C LEU A 239 102.01 6.09 44.60
N LYS A 240 101.78 6.71 43.44
CA LYS A 240 102.84 7.21 42.57
C LYS A 240 103.65 8.31 43.24
N SER A 241 103.00 9.20 44.00
CA SER A 241 103.68 10.24 44.77
C SER A 241 104.51 9.66 45.92
N GLU A 242 103.97 8.67 46.65
CA GLU A 242 104.69 7.93 47.69
C GLU A 242 105.91 7.19 47.13
N LEU A 243 105.76 6.48 46.00
CA LEU A 243 106.88 5.83 45.32
C LEU A 243 107.96 6.82 44.87
N LYS A 244 107.57 8.01 44.40
CA LYS A 244 108.54 9.08 44.07
C LYS A 244 109.29 9.55 45.31
N GLN A 245 108.60 9.76 46.42
CA GLN A 245 109.22 10.15 47.70
C GLN A 245 110.17 9.06 48.23
N LEU A 246 109.76 7.80 48.20
CA LEU A 246 110.60 6.66 48.59
C LEU A 246 111.86 6.55 47.70
N LYS A 247 111.72 6.73 46.39
CA LYS A 247 112.87 6.77 45.47
C LYS A 247 113.83 7.91 45.78
N GLN A 248 113.33 9.10 46.08
CA GLN A 248 114.15 10.25 46.49
C GLN A 248 114.87 10.01 47.83
N ALA A 249 114.19 9.40 48.81
CA ALA A 249 114.79 9.04 50.08
C ALA A 249 115.88 7.97 49.94
N ALA A 250 115.67 6.97 49.07
CA ALA A 250 116.62 5.88 48.80
C ALA A 250 117.85 6.33 47.99
N GLN A 251 117.76 7.38 47.19
CA GLN A 251 118.90 7.89 46.40
C GLN A 251 119.91 8.73 47.19
N GLY A 252 119.66 9.01 48.48
CA GLY A 252 120.54 9.81 49.32
C GLY A 252 120.55 11.29 48.92
N GLN A 253 120.61 12.21 49.89
CA GLN A 253 120.69 13.64 49.60
C GLN A 253 121.91 13.96 48.70
N PRO A 254 121.73 14.50 47.48
CA PRO A 254 122.76 15.37 46.94
C PRO A 254 122.79 16.62 47.83
N HIS A 255 123.98 16.91 48.34
CA HIS A 255 124.30 18.12 49.08
C HIS A 255 123.69 19.36 48.41
N ARG A 256 123.08 20.22 49.24
CA ARG A 256 122.74 21.60 48.93
C ARG A 256 123.86 22.28 48.14
N SER A 257 123.59 22.62 46.89
CA SER A 257 124.17 23.79 46.21
C SER A 257 123.08 24.86 46.14
N ARG A 258 123.47 26.06 46.55
CA ARG A 258 122.65 27.25 46.83
C ARG A 258 122.77 28.18 45.63
N ALA A 259 121.68 28.46 44.90
CA ALA A 259 121.48 29.66 44.07
C ALA A 259 120.00 29.68 43.60
N ARG A 260 119.15 30.62 43.99
CA ARG A 260 119.05 32.07 43.67
C ARG A 260 118.26 32.30 42.36
N SER A 261 117.16 33.06 42.47
CA SER A 261 116.54 33.94 41.44
C SER A 261 115.88 33.21 40.24
N ASP A 262 114.77 33.62 39.63
CA ASP A 262 113.82 34.74 39.78
C ASP A 262 112.53 34.33 39.01
N ASP A 263 111.42 35.01 39.34
CA ASP A 263 110.34 35.50 38.47
C ASP A 263 109.83 34.68 37.26
N LEU A 264 108.52 34.45 37.20
CA LEU A 264 107.61 35.38 36.52
C LEU A 264 106.16 34.87 36.56
N GLU A 265 105.28 35.75 37.06
CA GLU A 265 103.85 35.78 36.79
C GLU A 265 103.61 36.07 35.29
N VAL A 266 102.72 35.32 34.64
CA VAL A 266 101.97 35.84 33.48
C VAL A 266 100.52 35.37 33.58
N VAL A 267 99.65 36.37 33.45
CA VAL A 267 98.18 36.42 33.46
C VAL A 267 97.50 35.39 32.55
#